data_AF-A0A1E7GMP3-F1
#
_entry.id   AF-A0A1E7GMP3-F1
#
_cell.length_a   1.000
_cell.length_b   1.000
_cell.length_c   1.000
_cell.angle_alpha   90.00
_cell.angle_beta   90.00
_cell.angle_gamma   90.00
#
_symmetry.space_group_name_H-M   'P 1'
#
loop_
_entity.id
_entity.type
_entity.pdbx_description
1 polymer ?
#
loop_
_entity_poly.entity_id
_entity_poly.type
_entity_poly.pdbx_seq_one_letter_code
_entity_poly.pdbx_strand_id
1 'polypeptide(L)'
;MLKKILACSVVSFFIFCGVASLANAAADPGPADIKMVSEKSKKPKVALFPHKAHQDKFKCGDCHHGMADGKKVDYVDGQEIGKCESCHNKDKLAGKLKGKLKLDTIKGAGHGNCLACHKEMAKKDPALKEKKIDKCAACHPKKKK
;
A
#
# COMPACT_ATOMS: atom_id res chain seq x y z
N MET A 1 -10.70 -25.48 73.39
CA MET A 1 -11.40 -26.71 72.94
C MET A 1 -11.00 -26.98 71.50
N LEU A 2 -10.20 -28.03 71.31
CA LEU A 2 -9.57 -28.42 70.04
C LEU A 2 -10.46 -29.47 69.35
N LYS A 3 -10.84 -29.23 68.08
CA LYS A 3 -11.35 -30.26 67.16
C LYS A 3 -10.73 -29.93 65.78
N LYS A 4 -9.74 -30.72 65.32
CA LYS A 4 -9.90 -31.85 64.38
C LYS A 4 -10.22 -31.32 62.96
N ILE A 5 -9.54 -31.64 61.85
CA ILE A 5 -8.73 -32.79 61.42
C ILE A 5 -7.99 -32.36 60.13
N LEU A 6 -6.82 -32.98 59.89
CA LEU A 6 -6.04 -32.92 58.65
C LEU A 6 -6.86 -33.34 57.41
N ALA A 7 -6.62 -32.66 56.29
CA ALA A 7 -6.79 -33.26 54.97
C ALA A 7 -5.61 -32.84 54.09
N CYS A 8 -4.62 -33.75 53.98
CA CYS A 8 -3.62 -33.74 52.93
C CYS A 8 -4.32 -33.91 51.58
N SER A 9 -4.05 -33.01 50.62
CA SER A 9 -4.21 -33.36 49.21
C SER A 9 -3.06 -32.75 48.42
N VAL A 10 -2.05 -33.59 48.23
CA VAL A 10 -1.01 -33.40 47.22
C VAL A 10 -1.61 -33.85 45.89
N VAL A 11 -1.83 -32.94 44.97
CA VAL A 11 -1.85 -33.26 43.54
C VAL A 11 -0.94 -32.27 42.83
N SER A 12 0.23 -32.79 42.49
CA SER A 12 1.19 -32.21 41.56
C SER A 12 0.58 -31.92 40.18
N PHE A 13 1.36 -31.16 39.40
CA PHE A 13 1.46 -31.24 37.94
C PHE A 13 0.55 -30.30 37.12
N PHE A 14 1.07 -29.14 36.71
CA PHE A 14 1.56 -28.95 35.34
C PHE A 14 2.20 -27.57 35.16
N ILE A 15 3.46 -27.60 34.72
CA ILE A 15 4.16 -26.48 34.10
C ILE A 15 3.43 -26.14 32.80
N PHE A 16 3.07 -24.87 32.59
CA PHE A 16 3.01 -24.34 31.23
C PHE A 16 3.64 -22.95 31.20
N CYS A 17 4.84 -22.90 30.62
CA CYS A 17 5.52 -21.70 30.18
C CYS A 17 4.60 -20.88 29.28
N GLY A 18 3.99 -19.82 29.82
CA GLY A 18 3.39 -18.76 29.02
C GLY A 18 4.45 -17.75 28.61
N VAL A 19 5.45 -18.16 27.81
CA VAL A 19 6.18 -17.18 26.99
C VAL A 19 5.18 -16.70 25.95
N ALA A 20 4.52 -15.58 26.24
CA ALA A 20 3.78 -14.83 25.26
C ALA A 20 4.81 -14.33 24.23
N SER A 21 5.03 -15.13 23.20
CA SER A 21 5.67 -14.70 21.97
C SER A 21 4.87 -13.53 21.44
N LEU A 22 5.34 -12.31 21.72
CA LEU A 22 5.03 -11.13 20.91
C LEU A 22 5.65 -11.39 19.54
N ALA A 23 4.98 -12.22 18.75
CA ALA A 23 5.17 -12.23 17.32
C ALA A 23 4.69 -10.86 16.84
N ASN A 24 5.62 -9.94 16.64
CA ASN A 24 5.42 -8.84 15.72
C ASN A 24 5.01 -9.46 14.39
N ALA A 25 3.71 -9.51 14.13
CA ALA A 25 3.20 -9.77 12.79
C ALA A 25 3.68 -8.58 11.94
N ALA A 26 4.86 -8.71 11.34
CA ALA A 26 5.31 -7.78 10.32
C ALA A 26 4.19 -7.71 9.29
N ALA A 27 3.66 -6.51 9.06
CA ALA A 27 2.63 -6.30 8.06
C ALA A 27 3.13 -6.89 6.73
N ASP A 28 2.32 -7.75 6.10
CA ASP A 28 2.64 -8.32 4.79
C ASP A 28 2.97 -7.16 3.84
N PRO A 29 4.20 -7.06 3.31
CA PRO A 29 4.58 -5.98 2.40
C PRO A 29 3.84 -6.09 1.06
N GLY A 30 3.07 -7.15 0.82
CA GLY A 30 2.32 -7.37 -0.39
C GLY A 30 3.21 -7.88 -1.53
N PRO A 31 2.62 -8.02 -2.74
CA PRO A 31 3.33 -8.60 -3.87
C PRO A 31 4.49 -7.73 -4.34
N ALA A 32 5.56 -8.37 -4.80
CA ALA A 32 6.75 -7.69 -5.31
C ALA A 32 6.50 -6.91 -6.61
N ASP A 33 5.57 -7.41 -7.44
CA ASP A 33 5.16 -6.80 -8.69
C ASP A 33 3.64 -6.66 -8.75
N ILE A 34 3.16 -5.50 -9.18
CA ILE A 34 1.74 -5.18 -9.26
C ILE A 34 1.40 -4.74 -10.68
N LYS A 35 0.25 -5.23 -11.18
CA LYS A 35 -0.37 -4.71 -12.41
C LYS A 35 -1.48 -3.75 -12.01
N MET A 36 -1.28 -2.47 -12.25
CA MET A 36 -2.33 -1.47 -12.04
C MET A 36 -3.23 -1.42 -13.27
N VAL A 37 -4.50 -1.71 -13.08
CA VAL A 37 -5.52 -1.76 -14.12
C VAL A 37 -6.74 -1.01 -13.61
N SER A 38 -7.34 -0.17 -14.47
CA SER A 38 -8.62 0.42 -14.14
C SER A 38 -9.73 -0.55 -14.49
N GLU A 39 -10.45 -1.05 -13.49
CA GLU A 39 -11.52 -2.03 -13.68
C GLU A 39 -12.72 -1.41 -14.41
N LYS A 40 -12.92 -0.11 -14.24
CA LYS A 40 -14.02 0.65 -14.86
C LYS A 40 -13.75 1.03 -16.33
N SER A 41 -12.59 0.69 -16.89
CA SER A 41 -12.20 1.09 -18.25
C SER A 41 -12.45 -0.03 -19.28
N LYS A 42 -13.21 0.29 -20.34
CA LYS A 42 -13.49 -0.65 -21.46
C LYS A 42 -12.24 -1.14 -22.22
N LYS A 43 -11.17 -0.34 -22.26
CA LYS A 43 -9.88 -0.69 -22.89
C LYS A 43 -8.74 -0.28 -21.95
N PRO A 44 -8.53 -1.00 -20.84
CA PRO A 44 -7.62 -0.54 -19.80
C PRO A 44 -6.18 -0.67 -20.28
N LYS A 45 -5.40 0.40 -20.09
CA LYS A 45 -3.94 0.34 -20.24
C LYS A 45 -3.35 -0.11 -18.92
N VAL A 46 -2.82 -1.32 -18.90
CA VAL A 46 -2.13 -1.88 -17.72
C VAL A 46 -0.86 -1.06 -17.48
N ALA A 47 -0.64 -0.62 -16.24
CA ALA A 47 0.66 -0.14 -15.80
C ALA A 47 1.34 -1.26 -15.01
N LEU A 48 2.59 -1.58 -15.33
CA LEU A 48 3.42 -2.46 -14.51
C LEU A 48 4.09 -1.61 -13.43
N PHE A 49 4.01 -2.09 -12.18
CA PHE A 49 4.58 -1.43 -11.03
C PHE A 49 5.43 -2.44 -10.25
N PRO A 50 6.79 -2.35 -10.35
CA PRO A 50 7.67 -3.15 -9.52
C PRO A 50 7.63 -2.60 -8.09
N HIS A 51 6.66 -3.08 -7.31
CA HIS A 51 6.33 -2.57 -5.98
C HIS A 51 7.50 -2.71 -5.02
N LYS A 52 8.16 -3.88 -5.00
CA LYS A 52 9.32 -4.13 -4.13
C LYS A 52 10.45 -3.13 -4.39
N ALA A 53 10.72 -2.81 -5.66
CA ALA A 53 11.75 -1.83 -6.02
C ALA A 53 11.46 -0.41 -5.49
N HIS A 54 10.19 -0.09 -5.23
CA HIS A 54 9.79 1.16 -4.59
C HIS A 54 9.84 1.03 -3.06
N GLN A 55 9.41 -0.09 -2.49
CA GLN A 55 9.51 -0.34 -1.04
C GLN A 55 10.95 -0.29 -0.54
N ASP A 56 11.92 -0.75 -1.33
CA ASP A 56 13.34 -0.70 -0.98
C ASP A 56 13.90 0.74 -0.92
N LYS A 57 13.14 1.73 -1.40
CA LYS A 57 13.58 3.14 -1.54
C LYS A 57 12.67 4.17 -0.89
N PHE A 58 11.41 3.80 -0.61
CA PHE A 58 10.35 4.71 -0.19
C PHE A 58 9.58 4.11 0.98
N LYS A 59 9.04 4.98 1.81
CA LYS A 59 8.17 4.60 2.93
C LYS A 59 6.77 4.27 2.39
N CYS A 60 6.02 3.43 3.12
CA CYS A 60 4.64 3.09 2.77
C CYS A 60 3.79 4.35 2.52
N GLY A 61 3.97 5.38 3.36
CA GLY A 61 3.25 6.64 3.29
C GLY A 61 3.62 7.60 2.15
N ASP A 62 4.68 7.31 1.40
CA ASP A 62 5.02 8.09 0.21
C ASP A 62 3.98 7.85 -0.91
N CYS A 63 3.26 6.73 -0.84
CA CYS A 63 2.20 6.37 -1.78
C CYS A 63 0.86 6.15 -1.08
N HIS A 64 0.83 5.29 -0.06
CA HIS A 64 -0.39 4.98 0.67
C HIS A 64 -0.78 6.16 1.55
N HIS A 65 -2.04 6.55 1.50
CA HIS A 65 -2.57 7.65 2.27
C HIS A 65 -4.05 7.39 2.53
N GLY A 66 -4.56 7.95 3.61
CA GLY A 66 -5.99 7.90 3.89
C GLY A 66 -6.72 9.05 3.21
N MET A 67 -8.04 9.05 3.36
CA MET A 67 -8.89 10.17 2.96
C MET A 67 -9.91 10.48 4.05
N ALA A 68 -10.00 11.75 4.44
CA ALA A 68 -11.05 12.28 5.31
C ALA A 68 -11.73 13.46 4.61
N ASP A 69 -13.06 13.45 4.49
CA ASP A 69 -13.85 14.51 3.85
C ASP A 69 -13.37 14.92 2.45
N GLY A 70 -12.91 13.94 1.67
CA GLY A 70 -12.40 14.15 0.32
C GLY A 70 -11.02 14.84 0.26
N LYS A 71 -10.33 14.93 1.40
CA LYS A 71 -8.94 15.43 1.51
C LYS A 71 -8.01 14.29 1.87
N LYS A 72 -6.78 14.37 1.36
CA LYS A 72 -5.69 13.44 1.71
C LYS A 72 -5.39 13.58 3.21
N VAL A 73 -5.29 12.45 3.91
CA VAL A 73 -4.68 12.36 5.25
C VAL A 73 -3.49 11.43 5.20
N ASP A 74 -2.55 11.61 6.11
CA ASP A 74 -1.29 10.87 6.09
C ASP A 74 -1.47 9.38 6.39
N TYR A 75 -0.44 8.63 6.00
CA TYR A 75 -0.39 7.21 6.29
C TYR A 75 -0.25 6.95 7.79
N VAL A 76 -1.05 6.02 8.30
CA VAL A 76 -0.90 5.45 9.64
C VAL A 76 -0.46 3.99 9.51
N ASP A 77 0.55 3.61 10.29
CA ASP A 77 1.04 2.23 10.34
C ASP A 77 -0.09 1.27 10.71
N GLY A 78 -0.20 0.17 9.95
CA GLY A 78 -1.25 -0.82 10.14
C GLY A 78 -2.62 -0.44 9.54
N GLN A 79 -2.78 0.71 8.88
CA GLN A 79 -4.01 0.98 8.14
C GLN A 79 -4.20 -0.04 7.01
N GLU A 80 -5.46 -0.36 6.73
CA GLU A 80 -5.80 -1.23 5.61
C GLU A 80 -5.36 -0.60 4.27
N ILE A 81 -4.57 -1.36 3.50
CA ILE A 81 -4.12 -0.93 2.18
C ILE A 81 -5.14 -1.38 1.12
N GLY A 82 -6.00 -0.45 0.72
CA GLY A 82 -6.97 -0.66 -0.36
C GLY A 82 -6.44 -0.34 -1.76
N LYS A 83 -7.19 -0.78 -2.78
CA LYS A 83 -6.98 -0.35 -4.17
C LYS A 83 -7.21 1.16 -4.28
N CYS A 84 -6.40 1.85 -5.08
CA CYS A 84 -6.57 3.29 -5.34
C CYS A 84 -7.99 3.64 -5.83
N GLU A 85 -8.62 2.77 -6.63
CA GLU A 85 -9.99 2.97 -7.17
C GLU A 85 -11.09 3.00 -6.10
N SER A 86 -10.82 2.54 -4.87
CA SER A 86 -11.79 2.60 -3.77
C SER A 86 -12.18 4.04 -3.42
N CYS A 87 -11.22 4.97 -3.52
CA CYS A 87 -11.42 6.40 -3.26
C CYS A 87 -11.23 7.27 -4.52
N HIS A 88 -10.31 6.91 -5.42
CA HIS A 88 -10.08 7.63 -6.68
C HIS A 88 -11.10 7.28 -7.76
N ASN A 89 -12.34 7.70 -7.52
CA ASN A 89 -13.49 7.48 -8.39
C ASN A 89 -14.43 8.70 -8.40
N LYS A 90 -15.42 8.66 -9.30
CA LYS A 90 -16.42 9.72 -9.46
C LYS A 90 -17.31 9.91 -8.24
N ASP A 91 -17.58 8.84 -7.50
CA ASP A 91 -18.53 8.88 -6.39
C ASP A 91 -17.96 9.62 -5.18
N LYS A 92 -16.63 9.61 -5.02
CA LYS A 92 -15.94 10.25 -3.89
C LYS A 92 -15.20 11.53 -4.25
N LEU A 93 -14.62 11.63 -5.45
CA LEU A 93 -13.68 12.71 -5.82
C LEU A 93 -14.06 13.46 -7.10
N ALA A 94 -15.28 13.30 -7.61
CA ALA A 94 -15.75 14.08 -8.77
C ALA A 94 -15.56 15.59 -8.54
N GLY A 95 -15.07 16.28 -9.57
CA GLY A 95 -14.92 17.73 -9.57
C GLY A 95 -13.82 18.30 -8.66
N LYS A 96 -13.22 17.50 -7.77
CA LYS A 96 -12.15 17.96 -6.85
C LYS A 96 -10.90 18.44 -7.58
N LEU A 97 -10.60 17.83 -8.73
CA LEU A 97 -9.58 18.30 -9.66
C LEU A 97 -10.04 18.06 -11.09
N LYS A 98 -9.74 19.00 -11.99
CA LYS A 98 -10.12 18.93 -13.41
C LYS A 98 -8.92 18.59 -14.30
N GLY A 99 -9.20 18.21 -15.55
CA GLY A 99 -8.17 17.96 -16.56
C GLY A 99 -7.50 16.59 -16.45
N LYS A 100 -6.23 16.51 -16.91
CA LYS A 100 -5.50 15.24 -17.06
C LYS A 100 -5.17 14.56 -15.73
N LEU A 101 -5.16 15.31 -14.64
CA LEU A 101 -4.84 14.85 -13.27
C LEU A 101 -6.06 14.70 -12.38
N LYS A 102 -7.27 14.72 -12.94
CA LYS A 102 -8.52 14.57 -12.19
C LYS A 102 -8.47 13.37 -11.22
N LEU A 103 -8.76 13.63 -9.95
CA LEU A 103 -8.60 12.66 -8.86
C LEU A 103 -9.71 11.60 -8.83
N ASP A 104 -10.77 11.79 -9.60
CA ASP A 104 -11.88 10.85 -9.77
C ASP A 104 -11.55 9.65 -10.68
N THR A 105 -10.27 9.48 -11.01
CA THR A 105 -9.76 8.33 -11.78
C THR A 105 -8.37 7.95 -11.28
N ILE A 106 -8.05 6.65 -11.31
CA ILE A 106 -6.68 6.22 -11.00
C ILE A 106 -5.66 6.65 -12.05
N LYS A 107 -6.08 6.95 -13.28
CA LYS A 107 -5.19 7.56 -14.26
C LYS A 107 -4.70 8.92 -13.77
N GLY A 108 -5.61 9.76 -13.29
CA GLY A 108 -5.24 11.08 -12.78
C GLY A 108 -4.42 10.98 -11.50
N ALA A 109 -4.85 10.14 -10.55
CA ALA A 109 -4.11 9.90 -9.32
C ALA A 109 -2.69 9.34 -9.57
N GLY A 110 -2.59 8.28 -10.39
CA GLY A 110 -1.31 7.64 -10.73
C GLY A 110 -0.38 8.54 -11.53
N HIS A 111 -0.89 9.36 -12.46
CA HIS A 111 -0.03 10.34 -13.14
C HIS A 111 0.33 11.53 -12.26
N GLY A 112 -0.54 11.91 -11.32
CA GLY A 112 -0.28 12.97 -10.35
C GLY A 112 0.78 12.56 -9.32
N ASN A 113 0.83 11.28 -8.96
CA ASN A 113 1.79 10.74 -8.00
C ASN A 113 3.05 10.19 -8.69
N CYS A 114 2.89 9.11 -9.46
CA CYS A 114 4.00 8.32 -10.00
C CYS A 114 4.73 9.08 -11.12
N LEU A 115 4.00 9.56 -12.13
CA LEU A 115 4.62 10.25 -13.27
C LEU A 115 5.23 11.60 -12.85
N ALA A 116 4.62 12.31 -11.91
CA ALA A 116 5.20 13.53 -11.37
C ALA A 116 6.54 13.26 -10.67
N CYS A 117 6.58 12.28 -9.74
CA CYS A 117 7.80 11.87 -9.07
C CYS A 117 8.87 11.40 -10.08
N HIS A 118 8.52 10.56 -11.05
CA HIS A 118 9.46 10.07 -12.06
C HIS A 118 10.05 11.18 -12.93
N LYS A 119 9.27 12.22 -13.26
CA LYS A 119 9.79 13.39 -13.96
C LYS A 119 10.81 14.16 -13.13
N GLU A 120 10.55 14.32 -11.84
CA GLU A 120 11.50 14.97 -10.94
C GLU A 120 12.77 14.13 -10.76
N MET A 121 12.64 12.81 -10.59
CA MET A 121 13.77 11.91 -10.47
C MET A 121 14.60 11.84 -11.75
N ALA A 122 13.98 11.84 -12.93
CA ALA A 122 14.68 11.88 -14.21
C ALA A 122 15.39 13.22 -14.48
N LYS A 123 15.02 14.31 -13.79
CA LYS A 123 15.79 15.56 -13.83
C LYS A 123 17.03 15.50 -12.93
N LYS A 124 16.92 14.81 -11.79
CA LYS A 124 17.94 14.73 -10.75
C LYS A 124 18.99 13.65 -11.01
N ASP A 125 18.62 12.58 -11.70
CA ASP A 125 19.48 11.41 -11.94
C ASP A 125 19.53 11.07 -13.45
N PRO A 126 20.68 11.28 -14.11
CA PRO A 126 20.88 10.92 -15.52
C PRO A 126 20.64 9.44 -15.84
N ALA A 127 20.95 8.52 -14.92
CA ALA A 127 20.73 7.09 -15.13
C ALA A 127 19.23 6.75 -15.13
N LEU A 128 18.44 7.44 -14.31
CA LEU A 128 16.97 7.31 -14.35
C LEU A 128 16.38 7.94 -15.62
N LYS A 129 16.96 9.06 -16.09
CA LYS A 129 16.60 9.67 -17.36
C LYS A 129 16.87 8.74 -18.55
N GLU A 130 18.03 8.08 -18.56
CA GLU A 130 18.41 7.11 -19.59
C GLU A 130 17.45 5.92 -19.62
N LYS A 131 17.03 5.45 -18.44
CA LYS A 131 15.99 4.42 -18.27
C LYS A 131 14.58 4.88 -18.68
N LYS A 132 14.40 6.17 -19.02
CA LYS A 132 13.14 6.73 -19.53
C LYS A 132 11.95 6.47 -18.60
N ILE A 133 12.18 6.51 -17.29
CA ILE A 133 11.15 6.20 -16.27
C ILE A 133 9.95 7.15 -16.32
N ASP A 134 10.13 8.33 -16.93
CA ASP A 134 9.11 9.36 -17.13
C ASP A 134 8.30 9.18 -18.43
N LYS A 135 8.58 8.13 -19.22
CA LYS A 135 7.90 7.88 -20.51
C LYS A 135 6.79 6.85 -20.36
N CYS A 136 5.74 7.02 -21.16
CA CYS A 136 4.55 6.17 -21.13
C CYS A 136 4.86 4.67 -21.22
N ALA A 137 5.82 4.29 -22.07
CA ALA A 137 6.18 2.89 -22.33
C ALA A 137 6.90 2.21 -21.16
N ALA A 138 7.52 2.97 -20.25
CA ALA A 138 8.17 2.42 -19.07
C ALA A 138 7.14 1.80 -18.11
N CYS A 139 5.98 2.45 -17.95
CA CYS A 139 4.89 1.93 -17.11
C CYS A 139 3.88 1.12 -17.93
N HIS A 140 3.57 1.54 -19.16
CA HIS A 140 2.59 0.91 -20.05
C HIS A 140 3.29 0.24 -21.25
N PRO A 141 3.98 -0.88 -21.05
CA PRO A 141 4.63 -1.58 -22.15
C PRO A 141 3.57 -2.01 -23.18
N LYS A 142 3.92 -1.92 -24.46
CA LYS A 142 3.08 -2.51 -25.51
C LYS A 142 2.97 -4.01 -25.22
N LYS A 143 1.76 -4.56 -25.32
CA LYS A 143 1.60 -6.02 -25.34
C LYS A 143 2.53 -6.55 -26.42
N LYS A 144 3.44 -7.47 -26.05
CA LYS A 144 4.19 -8.23 -27.06
C LYS A 144 3.12 -8.96 -27.90
N LYS A 145 3.20 -8.78 -29.22
CA LYS A 145 2.37 -9.54 -30.16
C LYS A 145 2.74 -11.00 -30.11
#